data_AF-A0A957ZFY4-F1
#
_entry.id   AF-A0A957ZFY4-F1
#
_cell.length_a   1.000
_cell.length_b   1.000
_cell.length_c   1.000
_cell.angle_alpha   90.00
_cell.angle_beta   90.00
_cell.angle_gamma   90.00
#
_symmetry.space_group_name_H-M   'P 1'
#
loop_
_entity.id
_entity.type
_entity.pdbx_description
1 polymer ?
#
loop_
_entity_poly.entity_id
_entity_poly.type
_entity_poly.pdbx_seq_one_letter_code
_entity_poly.pdbx_strand_id
1 'polypeptide(L)' 'MSLQKTTLLAADFEGVFIPEIWIAVAERTGIEQLRLTTRDISNYDELMQMRLRIIREQNLTIAQIQA' A
#
# COMPACT_ATOMS: atom_id res chain seq x y z
N MET A 1 -35.78 -23.39 19.37
CA MET A 1 -34.87 -23.37 18.21
C MET A 1 -33.93 -22.19 18.40
N SER A 2 -32.67 -22.42 18.74
CA SER A 2 -31.69 -21.35 19.00
C SER A 2 -31.21 -20.78 17.67
N LEU A 3 -31.42 -19.49 17.45
CA LEU A 3 -30.83 -18.76 16.31
C LEU A 3 -29.35 -18.53 16.64
N GLN A 4 -28.47 -19.33 16.06
CA GLN A 4 -27.03 -19.03 16.10
C GLN A 4 -26.79 -17.73 15.33
N LYS A 5 -26.22 -16.74 16.03
CA LYS A 5 -25.96 -15.41 15.50
C LYS A 5 -24.70 -15.47 14.64
N THR A 6 -24.83 -15.26 13.33
CA THR A 6 -23.68 -15.17 12.42
C THR A 6 -22.84 -13.95 12.80
N THR A 7 -21.55 -14.17 13.02
CA THR A 7 -20.58 -13.10 13.34
C THR A 7 -19.79 -12.76 12.09
N LEU A 8 -19.73 -11.47 11.74
CA LEU A 8 -18.94 -10.94 10.64
C LEU A 8 -17.70 -10.24 11.21
N LEU A 9 -16.53 -10.55 10.66
CA LEU A 9 -15.28 -9.86 10.96
C LEU A 9 -14.79 -9.14 9.69
N ALA A 10 -14.55 -7.83 9.80
CA ALA A 10 -13.81 -7.05 8.82
C ALA A 10 -12.58 -6.48 9.51
N ALA A 11 -11.42 -6.66 8.88
CA ALA A 11 -10.15 -6.18 9.39
C ALA A 11 -9.37 -5.54 8.25
N ASP A 12 -8.62 -4.50 8.60
CA ASP A 12 -7.66 -3.89 7.68
C ASP A 12 -6.55 -4.89 7.33
N PHE A 13 -5.88 -4.67 6.21
CA PHE A 13 -4.84 -5.59 5.73
C PHE A 13 -3.45 -5.15 6.14
N GLU A 14 -3.05 -3.95 5.71
CA GLU A 14 -1.78 -3.32 6.08
C GLU A 14 -1.84 -2.87 7.55
N GLY A 15 -0.75 -3.04 8.29
CA GLY A 15 -0.67 -2.77 9.73
C GLY A 15 -1.35 -3.80 10.65
N VAL A 16 -2.23 -4.66 10.13
CA VAL A 16 -2.87 -5.75 10.90
C VAL A 16 -2.28 -7.11 10.55
N PHE A 17 -2.33 -7.48 9.27
CA PHE A 17 -1.87 -8.79 8.81
C PHE A 17 -0.49 -8.71 8.15
N ILE A 18 -0.15 -7.57 7.54
CA ILE A 18 1.14 -7.35 6.89
C ILE A 18 1.68 -5.94 7.16
N PRO A 19 3.00 -5.70 7.01
CA PRO A 19 3.55 -4.35 7.00
C PRO A 19 3.08 -3.51 5.80
N GLU A 20 3.34 -2.21 5.85
CA GLU A 20 3.04 -1.24 4.79
C GLU A 20 3.77 -1.59 3.47
N ILE A 21 3.01 -1.91 2.43
CA ILE A 21 3.50 -2.36 1.12
C ILE A 21 4.37 -1.28 0.49
N TRP A 22 3.92 -0.02 0.51
CA TRP A 22 4.64 1.07 -0.17
C TRP A 22 6.00 1.38 0.46
N ILE A 23 6.14 1.17 1.77
CA ILE A 23 7.45 1.26 2.43
C ILE A 23 8.37 0.15 1.92
N ALA A 24 7.87 -1.10 1.83
CA ALA A 24 8.66 -2.21 1.29
C ALA A 24 9.03 -2.01 -0.19
N VAL A 25 8.11 -1.47 -1.01
CA VAL A 25 8.40 -1.11 -2.41
C VAL A 25 9.51 -0.06 -2.49
N ALA A 26 9.45 0.97 -1.63
CA ALA A 26 10.47 2.01 -1.59
C ALA A 26 11.85 1.44 -1.21
N GLU A 27 11.92 0.58 -0.20
CA GLU A 27 13.17 -0.06 0.25
C GLU A 27 13.77 -0.96 -0.83
N ARG A 28 12.91 -1.72 -1.52
CA ARG A 28 13.34 -2.64 -2.59
C ARG A 28 13.81 -1.92 -3.85
N THR A 29 13.18 -0.80 -4.20
CA THR A 29 13.50 -0.01 -5.39
C THR A 29 14.56 1.07 -5.13
N GLY A 30 14.82 1.38 -3.86
CA GLY A 30 15.68 2.49 -3.44
C GLY A 30 15.05 3.88 -3.64
N ILE A 31 13.73 3.95 -3.88
CA ILE A 31 13.03 5.21 -4.20
C ILE A 31 12.35 5.74 -2.93
N GLU A 32 13.05 6.63 -2.22
CA GLU A 32 12.58 7.24 -0.96
C GLU A 32 11.21 7.92 -1.06
N GLN A 33 10.87 8.50 -2.21
CA GLN A 33 9.58 9.16 -2.44
C GLN A 33 8.38 8.21 -2.30
N LEU A 34 8.57 6.90 -2.52
CA LEU A 34 7.52 5.91 -2.35
C LEU A 34 7.25 5.59 -0.86
N ARG A 35 8.11 6.01 0.08
CA ARG A 35 7.88 5.89 1.54
C ARG A 35 6.82 6.85 2.06
N LEU A 36 6.45 7.88 1.29
CA LEU A 36 5.46 8.86 1.71
C LEU A 36 4.11 8.20 1.99
N THR A 37 3.48 8.64 3.07
CA THR A 37 2.19 8.13 3.57
C THR A 37 1.15 9.24 3.56
N THR A 38 -0.08 8.90 3.96
CA THR A 38 -1.15 9.90 4.15
C THR A 38 -0.88 10.88 5.30
N ARG A 39 0.14 10.63 6.13
CA ARG A 39 0.62 11.62 7.12
C ARG A 39 1.43 12.74 6.48
N ASP A 40 2.07 12.46 5.34
CA ASP A 40 2.89 13.42 4.60
C ASP A 40 2.08 14.11 3.51
N ILE A 41 1.24 13.34 2.81
CA ILE A 41 0.33 13.82 1.77
C ILE A 41 -1.09 13.39 2.15
N SER A 42 -1.82 14.27 2.82
CA SER A 42 -3.15 13.97 3.36
C SER A 42 -4.18 13.59 2.28
N ASN A 43 -4.04 14.11 1.06
CA ASN A 43 -4.92 13.78 -0.06
C ASN A 43 -4.48 12.44 -0.68
N TYR A 44 -5.30 11.41 -0.50
CA TYR A 44 -5.02 10.06 -1.01
C TYR A 44 -4.89 10.02 -2.54
N ASP A 45 -5.72 10.77 -3.26
CA ASP A 45 -5.67 10.78 -4.73
C ASP A 45 -4.36 11.40 -5.21
N GLU A 46 -3.90 12.48 -4.59
CA GLU A 46 -2.61 13.11 -4.89
C GLU A 46 -1.44 12.16 -4.59
N LEU A 47 -1.47 11.50 -3.42
CA LEU A 47 -0.48 10.49 -3.05
C LEU A 47 -0.40 9.37 -4.10
N MET A 48 -1.55 8.89 -4.57
CA MET A 48 -1.57 7.81 -5.55
C MET A 48 -1.14 8.23 -6.94
N GLN A 49 -1.54 9.41 -7.40
CA GLN A 49 -1.06 9.94 -8.69
C GLN A 49 0.45 10.13 -8.68
N MET A 50 1.01 10.60 -7.56
CA MET A 50 2.46 10.75 -7.39
C MET A 50 3.19 9.40 -7.45
N ARG A 51 2.70 8.37 -6.75
CA ARG A 51 3.26 7.00 -6.82
C ARG A 51 3.22 6.43 -8.24
N LEU A 52 2.10 6.55 -8.94
CA LEU A 52 1.95 6.07 -10.32
C LEU A 52 2.86 6.82 -11.30
N ARG A 53 3.04 8.12 -11.12
CA ARG A 53 3.97 8.93 -11.90
C ARG A 53 5.40 8.43 -11.73
N ILE A 54 5.84 8.22 -10.50
CA ILE A 54 7.19 7.70 -10.19
C ILE A 54 7.41 6.32 -10.84
N ILE A 55 6.45 5.40 -10.69
CA ILE A 55 6.52 4.07 -11.30
C ILE A 55 6.73 4.16 -12.82
N ARG A 56 6.01 5.07 -13.49
CA ARG A 56 6.15 5.30 -14.95
C ARG A 56 7.50 5.90 -15.30
N GLU A 57 7.95 6.94 -14.59
CA GLU A 57 9.23 7.61 -14.84
C GLU A 57 10.42 6.66 -14.67
N GLN A 58 10.34 5.74 -13.71
CA GLN A 58 11.38 4.75 -13.42
C GLN A 58 11.19 3.44 -14.21
N ASN A 59 10.17 3.35 -15.07
CA ASN A 59 9.80 2.14 -15.83
C ASN A 59 9.70 0.88 -14.95
N LEU A 60 9.18 1.03 -13.73
CA LEU A 60 9.06 -0.08 -12.79
C LEU A 60 7.92 -1.01 -13.22
N THR A 61 8.25 -2.30 -13.28
CA THR A 61 7.30 -3.37 -13.57
C THR A 61 6.93 -4.11 -12.29
N ILE A 62 5.74 -4.73 -12.29
CA ILE A 62 5.30 -5.53 -11.13
C ILE A 62 6.26 -6.69 -10.82
N ALA A 63 6.88 -7.27 -11.85
CA ALA A 63 7.86 -8.34 -11.70
C ALA A 63 9.10 -7.88 -10.91
N GLN A 64 9.58 -6.65 -11.12
CA GLN A 64 10.71 -6.10 -10.37
C GLN A 64 10.37 -5.84 -8.89
N ILE A 65 9.10 -5.55 -8.60
CA ILE A 65 8.60 -5.32 -7.24
C ILE A 65 8.43 -6.66 -6.50
N GLN A 66 8.02 -7.72 -7.21
CA GLN A 66 7.69 -9.03 -6.64
C GLN A 66 8.86 -10.02 -6.50
N ALA A 67 9.99 -9.80 -7.17
CA ALA A 67 11.08 -10.79 -7.33
C ALA A 67 11.84 -11.18 -6.04
#